data_AF-A0A8T2U8C8-F1
#
_entry.id   AF-A0A8T2U8C8-F1
#
_cell.length_a   1.000
_cell.length_b   1.000
_cell.length_c   1.000
_cell.angle_alpha   90.00
_cell.angle_beta   90.00
_cell.angle_gamma   90.00
#
_symmetry.space_group_name_H-M   'P 1'
#
loop_
_entity.id
_entity.type
_entity.pdbx_description
1 polymer ?
#
loop_
_entity_poly.entity_id
_entity_poly.type
_entity_poly.pdbx_seq_one_letter_code
_entity_poly.pdbx_strand_id
1 'polypeptide(L)'
;MNGELAGNSKDQVLEDACSKYKAATDICPTLHEAFYNWAIAISDRAKARGRTKEAEELWKQACEKYERAVQLNRNSPQALNNWGLALQELSGIVSIKDKRSIVKAAIKKFRAAIALQFDFHRAIYNLGTVLYGLAEDMIRSGGPQSGIKELTAAELYSQSAIYVAAAHALKPEYPVYKSALRLVRSKLPLAYLKTGYLLVPPGGDTLAPHSEWKRLWFVLDHEALYQVDKSAAGSRDSSPTKTASALTNHAPDAKYTNTFRIDIADVRGLMQCSDLSLPPGAGFQIDTVSGQKHLIATSWDEVDCWVDAIRLVFTIHVRGKSDVLGGIIAG
;
A
#
# COMPACT_ATOMS: atom_id res chain seq x y z
N MET A 1 32.85 -43.91 27.75
CA MET A 1 32.90 -42.95 26.62
C MET A 1 31.57 -43.05 25.89
N ASN A 2 30.68 -42.08 26.10
CA ASN A 2 29.50 -41.79 25.29
C ASN A 2 28.83 -40.58 25.96
N GLY A 3 29.21 -39.38 25.49
CA GLY A 3 28.70 -38.11 25.95
C GLY A 3 28.49 -37.22 24.74
N GLU A 4 27.29 -37.33 24.19
CA GLU A 4 26.49 -36.30 23.52
C GLU A 4 27.17 -35.35 22.51
N LEU A 5 26.80 -35.58 21.24
CA LEU A 5 26.81 -34.63 20.14
C LEU A 5 26.24 -33.27 20.60
N ALA A 6 27.11 -32.32 20.93
CA ALA A 6 26.74 -30.93 21.09
C ALA A 6 26.26 -30.40 19.73
N GLY A 7 24.95 -30.40 19.51
CA GLY A 7 24.35 -29.81 18.32
C GLY A 7 24.77 -28.34 18.20
N ASN A 8 25.34 -27.97 17.06
CA ASN A 8 25.78 -26.60 16.78
C ASN A 8 24.66 -25.59 17.15
N SER A 9 25.02 -24.53 17.89
CA SER A 9 24.09 -23.44 18.18
C SER A 9 23.49 -22.91 16.88
N LYS A 10 22.20 -22.50 16.90
CA LYS A 10 21.51 -21.94 15.74
C LYS A 10 22.31 -20.81 15.07
N ASP A 11 23.02 -20.01 15.87
CA ASP A 11 23.87 -18.93 15.35
C ASP A 11 25.07 -19.45 14.56
N GLN A 12 25.73 -20.50 15.04
CA GLN A 12 26.86 -21.14 14.35
C GLN A 12 26.42 -21.70 12.99
N VAL A 13 25.24 -22.34 12.93
CA VAL A 13 24.69 -22.84 11.66
C VAL A 13 24.43 -21.71 10.67
N LEU A 14 23.93 -20.56 11.15
CA LEU A 14 23.68 -19.39 10.31
C LEU A 14 24.99 -18.72 9.84
N GLU A 15 26.01 -18.69 10.69
CA GLU A 15 27.35 -18.19 10.33
C GLU A 15 28.04 -19.09 9.30
N ASP A 16 27.95 -20.41 9.47
CA ASP A 16 28.42 -21.39 8.49
C ASP A 16 27.67 -21.24 7.15
N ALA A 17 26.37 -20.96 7.19
CA ALA A 17 25.58 -20.69 5.99
C ALA A 17 26.05 -19.40 5.30
N CYS A 18 26.28 -18.31 6.05
CA CYS A 18 26.84 -17.06 5.51
C CYS A 18 28.19 -17.30 4.80
N SER A 19 29.06 -18.11 5.41
CA SER A 19 30.37 -18.46 4.84
C SER A 19 30.25 -19.23 3.53
N LYS A 20 29.31 -20.19 3.45
CA LYS A 20 29.03 -20.95 2.22
C LYS A 20 28.44 -20.06 1.12
N TYR A 21 27.52 -19.16 1.44
CA TYR A 21 26.98 -18.23 0.45
C TYR A 21 28.03 -17.24 -0.05
N LYS A 22 28.92 -16.75 0.84
CA LYS A 22 30.07 -15.95 0.43
C LYS A 22 30.94 -16.70 -0.58
N ALA A 23 31.34 -17.93 -0.28
CA ALA A 23 32.13 -18.76 -1.18
C ALA A 23 31.43 -18.98 -2.53
N ALA A 24 30.10 -19.20 -2.52
CA ALA A 24 29.31 -19.31 -3.75
C ALA A 24 29.34 -18.02 -4.58
N THR A 25 29.27 -16.84 -3.93
CA THR A 25 29.38 -15.55 -4.63
C THR A 25 30.80 -15.23 -5.11
N ASP A 26 31.83 -15.76 -4.45
CA ASP A 26 33.22 -15.62 -4.88
C ASP A 26 33.47 -16.46 -6.15
N ILE A 27 32.83 -17.64 -6.27
CA ILE A 27 32.87 -18.50 -7.46
C ILE A 27 31.99 -17.93 -8.60
N CYS A 28 30.79 -17.45 -8.27
CA CYS A 28 29.83 -16.90 -9.23
C CYS A 28 29.27 -15.54 -8.73
N PRO A 29 29.92 -14.42 -9.08
CA PRO A 29 29.53 -13.07 -8.61
C PRO A 29 28.17 -12.55 -9.11
N THR A 30 27.52 -13.31 -10.00
CA THR A 30 26.20 -13.02 -10.56
C THR A 30 25.10 -13.97 -10.05
N LEU A 31 25.43 -14.89 -9.13
CA LEU A 31 24.46 -15.81 -8.52
C LEU A 31 23.55 -15.08 -7.52
N HIS A 32 22.48 -14.48 -8.02
CA HIS A 32 21.56 -13.68 -7.20
C HIS A 32 20.92 -14.45 -6.05
N GLU A 33 20.67 -15.76 -6.21
CA GLU A 33 20.09 -16.62 -5.17
C GLU A 33 21.02 -16.76 -3.96
N ALA A 34 22.34 -16.82 -4.19
CA ALA A 34 23.32 -16.85 -3.10
C ALA A 34 23.29 -15.54 -2.31
N PHE A 35 23.26 -14.38 -2.98
CA PHE A 35 23.10 -13.09 -2.30
C PHE A 35 21.79 -12.99 -1.52
N TYR A 36 20.67 -13.43 -2.11
CA TYR A 36 19.37 -13.41 -1.46
C TYR A 36 19.33 -14.29 -0.21
N ASN A 37 19.78 -15.54 -0.30
CA ASN A 37 19.79 -16.46 0.83
C ASN A 37 20.83 -16.07 1.90
N TRP A 38 21.94 -15.44 1.48
CA TRP A 38 22.89 -14.84 2.41
C TRP A 38 22.23 -13.71 3.22
N ALA A 39 21.47 -12.83 2.57
CA ALA A 39 20.74 -11.76 3.24
C ALA A 39 19.73 -12.31 4.27
N ILE A 40 19.03 -13.41 3.96
CA ILE A 40 18.13 -14.10 4.90
C ILE A 40 18.91 -14.61 6.11
N ALA A 41 20.02 -15.31 5.91
CA ALA A 41 20.83 -15.84 7.00
C ALA A 41 21.34 -14.72 7.92
N ILE A 42 21.82 -13.60 7.36
CA ILE A 42 22.24 -12.42 8.13
C ILE A 42 21.04 -11.81 8.87
N SER A 43 19.87 -11.71 8.23
CA SER A 43 18.65 -11.18 8.86
C SER A 43 18.25 -11.99 10.10
N ASP A 44 18.33 -13.32 10.03
CA ASP A 44 17.99 -14.19 11.15
C ASP A 44 19.03 -14.12 12.28
N ARG A 45 20.31 -13.91 11.94
CA ARG A 45 21.35 -13.57 12.93
C ARG A 45 21.04 -12.24 13.62
N ALA A 46 20.66 -11.21 12.86
CA ALA A 46 20.33 -9.89 13.40
C ALA A 46 19.15 -9.95 14.37
N LYS A 47 18.08 -10.67 14.01
CA LYS A 47 16.92 -10.90 14.90
C LYS A 47 17.31 -11.55 16.22
N ALA A 48 18.20 -12.55 16.19
CA ALA A 48 18.65 -13.24 17.40
C ALA A 48 19.41 -12.33 18.38
N ARG A 49 19.99 -11.23 17.89
CA ARG A 49 20.72 -10.23 18.68
C ARG A 49 19.83 -9.10 19.19
N GLY A 50 18.56 -9.04 18.79
CA GLY A 50 17.60 -8.04 19.26
C GLY A 50 17.99 -6.61 18.87
N ARG A 51 18.02 -5.71 19.86
CA ARG A 51 18.24 -4.26 19.66
C ARG A 51 19.65 -3.83 20.06
N THR A 52 20.67 -4.49 19.52
CA THR A 52 22.09 -4.20 19.79
C THR A 52 22.77 -3.50 18.61
N LYS A 53 23.97 -2.93 18.85
CA LYS A 53 24.80 -2.38 17.77
C LYS A 53 25.26 -3.43 16.77
N GLU A 54 25.47 -4.66 17.23
CA GLU A 54 25.76 -5.80 16.37
C GLU A 54 24.56 -6.13 15.46
N ALA A 55 23.33 -6.12 15.99
CA ALA A 55 22.14 -6.29 15.17
C ALA A 55 21.98 -5.19 14.13
N GLU A 56 22.27 -3.93 14.49
CA GLU A 56 22.26 -2.80 13.55
C GLU A 56 23.20 -3.02 12.36
N GLU A 57 24.42 -3.49 12.63
CA GLU A 57 25.42 -3.78 11.60
C GLU A 57 25.00 -4.97 10.72
N LEU A 58 24.49 -6.04 11.32
CA LEU A 58 23.97 -7.18 10.56
C LEU A 58 22.78 -6.79 9.68
N TRP A 59 21.87 -5.93 10.15
CA TRP A 59 20.77 -5.45 9.33
C TRP A 59 21.24 -4.62 8.13
N LYS A 60 22.29 -3.80 8.30
CA LYS A 60 22.91 -3.07 7.18
C LYS A 60 23.51 -4.04 6.16
N GLN A 61 24.28 -5.02 6.61
CA GLN A 61 24.84 -6.06 5.73
C GLN A 61 23.76 -6.86 5.01
N ALA A 62 22.67 -7.23 5.70
CA ALA A 62 21.54 -7.90 5.07
C ALA A 62 20.92 -7.03 3.95
N CYS A 63 20.75 -5.73 4.20
CA CYS A 63 20.25 -4.79 3.19
C CYS A 63 21.18 -4.72 1.96
N GLU A 64 22.50 -4.70 2.14
CA GLU A 64 23.47 -4.72 1.03
C GLU A 64 23.37 -6.00 0.20
N LYS A 65 23.20 -7.17 0.86
CA LYS A 65 23.05 -8.44 0.16
C LYS A 65 21.72 -8.53 -0.59
N TYR A 66 20.62 -8.06 0.01
CA TYR A 66 19.34 -7.94 -0.70
C TYR A 66 19.44 -6.99 -1.89
N GLU A 67 20.08 -5.84 -1.73
CA GLU A 67 20.31 -4.90 -2.81
C GLU A 67 21.06 -5.55 -3.97
N ARG A 68 22.16 -6.27 -3.67
CA ARG A 68 22.92 -6.98 -4.70
C ARG A 68 22.10 -8.06 -5.39
N ALA A 69 21.28 -8.81 -4.66
CA ALA A 69 20.38 -9.80 -5.25
C ALA A 69 19.36 -9.15 -6.20
N VAL A 70 18.76 -8.02 -5.82
CA VAL A 70 17.81 -7.27 -6.66
C VAL A 70 18.48 -6.61 -7.86
N GLN A 71 19.72 -6.14 -7.74
CA GLN A 71 20.47 -5.60 -8.87
C GLN A 71 20.72 -6.66 -9.94
N LEU A 72 21.02 -7.90 -9.53
CA LEU A 72 21.26 -9.04 -10.41
C LEU A 72 19.95 -9.62 -10.98
N ASN A 73 18.87 -9.62 -10.20
CA ASN A 73 17.54 -10.02 -10.63
C ASN A 73 16.47 -9.02 -10.16
N ARG A 74 16.11 -8.10 -11.07
CA ARG A 74 15.13 -7.04 -10.81
C ARG A 74 13.69 -7.54 -10.72
N ASN A 75 13.41 -8.78 -11.16
CA ASN A 75 12.08 -9.35 -11.21
C ASN A 75 11.79 -10.30 -10.03
N SER A 76 12.14 -9.89 -8.81
CA SER A 76 11.90 -10.68 -7.59
C SER A 76 11.09 -9.88 -6.56
N PRO A 77 9.75 -10.05 -6.52
CA PRO A 77 8.90 -9.49 -5.49
C PRO A 77 9.34 -9.90 -4.08
N GLN A 78 9.75 -11.16 -3.90
CA GLN A 78 10.16 -11.73 -2.61
C GLN A 78 11.43 -11.07 -2.08
N ALA A 79 12.43 -10.86 -2.94
CA ALA A 79 13.66 -10.15 -2.55
C ALA A 79 13.37 -8.70 -2.15
N LEU A 80 12.54 -7.99 -2.90
CA LEU A 80 12.11 -6.63 -2.57
C LEU A 80 11.33 -6.56 -1.26
N ASN A 81 10.38 -7.49 -1.04
CA ASN A 81 9.62 -7.56 0.21
C ASN A 81 10.54 -7.84 1.41
N ASN A 82 11.47 -8.78 1.30
CA ASN A 82 12.37 -9.11 2.40
C ASN A 82 13.40 -8.00 2.66
N TRP A 83 13.82 -7.29 1.62
CA TRP A 83 14.60 -6.06 1.78
C TRP A 83 13.81 -4.99 2.55
N GLY A 84 12.54 -4.77 2.19
CA GLY A 84 11.64 -3.88 2.92
C GLY A 84 11.51 -4.25 4.40
N LEU A 85 11.37 -5.54 4.71
CA LEU A 85 11.33 -6.05 6.08
C LEU A 85 12.65 -5.80 6.83
N ALA A 86 13.80 -6.05 6.21
CA ALA A 86 15.10 -5.77 6.81
C ALA A 86 15.27 -4.27 7.13
N LEU A 87 14.82 -3.38 6.22
CA LEU A 87 14.80 -1.94 6.46
C LEU A 87 13.83 -1.57 7.59
N GLN A 88 12.65 -2.19 7.67
CA GLN A 88 11.70 -1.98 8.77
C GLN A 88 12.31 -2.35 10.13
N GLU A 89 12.96 -3.51 10.23
CA GLU A 89 13.65 -3.96 11.44
C GLU A 89 14.81 -3.02 11.81
N LEU A 90 15.64 -2.64 10.83
CA LEU A 90 16.71 -1.65 11.03
C LEU A 90 16.14 -0.33 11.56
N SER A 91 15.03 0.15 11.02
CA SER A 91 14.39 1.39 11.44
C SER A 91 13.92 1.38 12.91
N GLY A 92 13.67 0.19 13.48
CA GLY A 92 13.25 0.02 14.87
C GLY A 92 14.37 0.15 15.90
N ILE A 93 15.63 0.12 15.45
CA ILE A 93 16.81 0.08 16.34
C ILE A 93 17.81 1.22 16.10
N VAL A 94 17.72 1.91 14.97
CA VAL A 94 18.54 3.10 14.64
C VAL A 94 18.05 4.38 15.34
N SER A 95 18.87 5.43 15.23
CA SER A 95 18.52 6.77 15.72
C SER A 95 17.30 7.35 15.00
N ILE A 96 16.58 8.27 15.66
CA ILE A 96 15.41 8.96 15.06
C ILE A 96 15.80 9.70 13.77
N LYS A 97 17.03 10.24 13.71
CA LYS A 97 17.56 10.96 12.55
C LYS A 97 17.59 10.07 11.29
N ASP A 98 18.00 8.82 11.45
CA ASP A 98 18.16 7.88 10.34
C ASP A 98 16.87 7.09 10.05
N LYS A 99 16.04 6.88 11.08
CA LYS A 99 14.79 6.12 10.99
C LYS A 99 13.91 6.58 9.84
N ARG A 100 13.78 7.90 9.64
CA ARG A 100 12.88 8.48 8.65
C ARG A 100 13.25 8.12 7.20
N SER A 101 14.53 8.17 6.85
CA SER A 101 14.99 7.83 5.50
C SER A 101 14.87 6.32 5.25
N ILE A 102 15.15 5.50 6.27
CA ILE A 102 15.06 4.05 6.22
C ILE A 102 13.60 3.59 6.04
N VAL A 103 12.65 4.18 6.77
CA VAL A 103 11.21 3.90 6.60
C VAL A 103 10.74 4.25 5.19
N LYS A 104 11.16 5.41 4.65
CA LYS A 104 10.85 5.78 3.25
C LYS A 104 11.43 4.77 2.26
N ALA A 105 12.64 4.26 2.52
CA ALA A 105 13.23 3.21 1.70
C ALA A 105 12.43 1.89 1.77
N ALA A 106 12.00 1.47 2.97
CA ALA A 106 11.17 0.28 3.16
C ALA A 106 9.85 0.37 2.36
N ILE A 107 9.14 1.50 2.46
CA ILE A 107 7.92 1.79 1.71
C ILE A 107 8.15 1.62 0.20
N LYS A 108 9.24 2.19 -0.33
CA LYS A 108 9.61 2.04 -1.75
C LYS A 108 9.83 0.59 -2.15
N LYS A 109 10.46 -0.23 -1.29
CA LYS A 109 10.68 -1.66 -1.58
C LYS A 109 9.40 -2.47 -1.58
N PHE A 110 8.49 -2.23 -0.62
CA PHE A 110 7.18 -2.90 -0.63
C PHE A 110 6.34 -2.50 -1.84
N ARG A 111 6.29 -1.20 -2.19
CA ARG A 111 5.61 -0.75 -3.42
C ARG A 111 6.21 -1.38 -4.68
N ALA A 112 7.53 -1.49 -4.77
CA ALA A 112 8.18 -2.16 -5.89
C ALA A 112 7.83 -3.67 -5.95
N ALA A 113 7.75 -4.35 -4.81
CA ALA A 113 7.31 -5.74 -4.76
C ALA A 113 5.87 -5.91 -5.25
N ILE A 114 4.96 -5.03 -4.83
CA ILE A 114 3.56 -5.00 -5.28
C ILE A 114 3.47 -4.67 -6.78
N ALA A 115 4.31 -3.78 -7.29
CA ALA A 115 4.33 -3.44 -8.72
C ALA A 115 4.75 -4.64 -9.61
N LEU A 116 5.63 -5.52 -9.12
CA LEU A 116 6.01 -6.75 -9.84
C LEU A 116 4.95 -7.84 -9.70
N GLN A 117 4.32 -7.95 -8.53
CA GLN A 117 3.26 -8.91 -8.26
C GLN A 117 2.14 -8.24 -7.45
N PHE A 118 1.10 -7.81 -8.16
CA PHE A 118 0.03 -6.97 -7.60
C PHE A 118 -0.76 -7.67 -6.49
N ASP A 119 -0.85 -9.01 -6.52
CA ASP A 119 -1.54 -9.81 -5.51
C ASP A 119 -0.62 -10.34 -4.41
N PHE A 120 0.59 -9.80 -4.29
CA PHE A 120 1.54 -10.22 -3.27
C PHE A 120 1.14 -9.71 -1.87
N HIS A 121 0.15 -10.40 -1.29
CA HIS A 121 -0.52 -10.03 -0.04
C HIS A 121 0.43 -9.78 1.14
N ARG A 122 1.60 -10.44 1.19
CA ARG A 122 2.61 -10.19 2.23
C ARG A 122 3.21 -8.79 2.10
N ALA A 123 3.55 -8.35 0.89
CA ALA A 123 4.08 -7.00 0.65
C ALA A 123 3.01 -5.94 0.90
N ILE A 124 1.76 -6.19 0.48
CA ILE A 124 0.60 -5.33 0.77
C ILE A 124 0.43 -5.17 2.29
N TYR A 125 0.42 -6.28 3.03
CA TYR A 125 0.31 -6.27 4.49
C TYR A 125 1.47 -5.52 5.14
N ASN A 126 2.71 -5.81 4.74
CA ASN A 126 3.91 -5.18 5.31
C ASN A 126 3.95 -3.67 5.03
N LEU A 127 3.49 -3.23 3.86
CA LEU A 127 3.33 -1.80 3.59
C LEU A 127 2.31 -1.16 4.55
N GLY A 128 1.18 -1.83 4.77
CA GLY A 128 0.19 -1.39 5.76
C GLY A 128 0.75 -1.26 7.17
N THR A 129 1.58 -2.20 7.63
CA THR A 129 2.19 -2.14 8.97
C THR A 129 3.24 -1.03 9.10
N VAL A 130 4.05 -0.80 8.06
CA VAL A 130 5.02 0.30 8.06
C VAL A 130 4.32 1.66 8.07
N LEU A 131 3.24 1.83 7.31
CA LEU A 131 2.45 3.08 7.31
C LEU A 131 1.79 3.32 8.68
N TYR A 132 1.31 2.27 9.35
CA TYR A 132 0.80 2.37 10.71
C TYR A 132 1.89 2.84 11.68
N GLY A 133 3.07 2.20 11.65
CA GLY A 133 4.20 2.58 12.50
C GLY A 133 4.66 4.01 12.28
N LEU A 134 4.66 4.47 11.02
CA LEU A 134 4.98 5.86 10.67
C LEU A 134 3.95 6.85 11.24
N ALA A 135 2.65 6.49 11.24
CA ALA A 135 1.61 7.30 11.85
C ALA A 135 1.80 7.44 13.38
N GLU A 136 2.10 6.32 14.06
CA GLU A 136 2.39 6.29 15.50
C GLU A 136 3.59 7.17 15.87
N ASP A 137 4.67 7.08 15.07
CA ASP A 137 5.85 7.89 15.29
C ASP A 137 5.58 9.39 15.08
N MET A 138 4.79 9.75 14.06
CA MET A 138 4.42 11.13 13.80
C MET A 138 3.62 11.73 14.96
N ILE A 139 2.69 10.97 15.56
CA ILE A 139 1.93 11.40 16.74
C ILE A 139 2.86 11.59 17.94
N ARG A 140 3.77 10.63 18.17
CA ARG A 140 4.73 10.69 19.28
C ARG A 140 5.69 11.89 19.17
N SER A 141 6.07 12.26 17.96
CA SER A 141 7.03 13.35 17.69
C SER A 141 6.39 14.75 17.63
N GLY A 142 5.08 14.89 17.86
CA GLY A 142 4.41 16.19 17.93
C GLY A 142 4.04 16.81 16.57
N GLY A 143 3.91 15.99 15.52
CA GLY A 143 3.47 16.43 14.19
C GLY A 143 4.59 16.62 13.15
N PRO A 144 4.26 17.08 11.93
CA PRO A 144 5.23 17.24 10.84
C PRO A 144 6.32 18.24 11.23
N GLN A 145 7.58 17.81 11.26
CA GLN A 145 8.73 18.67 11.61
C GLN A 145 9.13 19.64 10.49
N SER A 146 8.27 19.91 9.49
CA SER A 146 8.63 20.71 8.32
C SER A 146 7.42 21.40 7.70
N GLY A 147 7.60 22.64 7.22
CA GLY A 147 6.63 23.38 6.40
C GLY A 147 6.39 22.81 5.00
N ILE A 148 6.84 21.57 4.74
CA ILE A 148 6.49 20.78 3.56
C ILE A 148 5.19 20.03 3.88
N LYS A 149 4.21 20.11 2.99
CA LYS A 149 2.91 19.44 3.11
C LYS A 149 3.09 17.91 2.98
N GLU A 150 3.48 17.26 4.06
CA GLU A 150 3.57 15.82 4.19
C GLU A 150 2.24 15.20 4.62
N LEU A 151 2.03 13.93 4.32
CA LEU A 151 0.89 13.15 4.82
C LEU A 151 0.79 13.25 6.34
N THR A 152 -0.41 13.57 6.82
CA THR A 152 -0.76 13.57 8.24
C THR A 152 -0.83 12.16 8.81
N ALA A 153 -0.76 12.03 10.13
CA ALA A 153 -0.93 10.73 10.80
C ALA A 153 -2.29 10.09 10.48
N ALA A 154 -3.36 10.88 10.34
CA ALA A 154 -4.68 10.39 9.97
C ALA A 154 -4.71 9.79 8.56
N GLU A 155 -4.04 10.43 7.60
CA GLU A 155 -3.92 9.91 6.23
C GLU A 155 -3.08 8.64 6.19
N LEU A 156 -1.98 8.57 6.96
CA LEU A 156 -1.16 7.36 7.08
C LEU A 156 -1.94 6.19 7.70
N TYR A 157 -2.75 6.43 8.74
CA TYR A 157 -3.65 5.42 9.28
C TYR A 157 -4.70 4.97 8.27
N SER A 158 -5.28 5.90 7.51
CA SER A 158 -6.25 5.57 6.47
C SER A 158 -5.61 4.70 5.38
N GLN A 159 -4.42 5.06 4.90
CA GLN A 159 -3.67 4.23 3.95
C GLN A 159 -3.33 2.86 4.53
N SER A 160 -2.84 2.81 5.77
CA SER A 160 -2.58 1.54 6.46
C SER A 160 -3.81 0.64 6.47
N ALA A 161 -4.98 1.20 6.79
CA ALA A 161 -6.22 0.47 6.80
C ALA A 161 -6.64 -0.06 5.43
N ILE A 162 -6.43 0.72 4.36
CA ILE A 162 -6.65 0.29 2.98
C ILE A 162 -5.78 -0.94 2.65
N TYR A 163 -4.47 -0.85 2.93
CA TYR A 163 -3.53 -1.94 2.68
C TYR A 163 -3.86 -3.20 3.50
N VAL A 164 -4.16 -3.05 4.78
CA VAL A 164 -4.51 -4.19 5.65
C VAL A 164 -5.83 -4.83 5.23
N ALA A 165 -6.84 -4.03 4.87
CA ALA A 165 -8.11 -4.53 4.33
C ALA A 165 -7.89 -5.31 3.02
N ALA A 166 -7.05 -4.79 2.12
CA ALA A 166 -6.73 -5.48 0.87
C ALA A 166 -5.98 -6.80 1.09
N ALA A 167 -4.98 -6.82 1.98
CA ALA A 167 -4.27 -8.05 2.34
C ALA A 167 -5.21 -9.10 2.95
N HIS A 168 -6.14 -8.68 3.82
CA HIS A 168 -7.16 -9.56 4.38
C HIS A 168 -8.14 -10.07 3.30
N ALA A 169 -8.59 -9.21 2.38
CA ALA A 169 -9.48 -9.63 1.29
C ALA A 169 -8.84 -10.69 0.38
N LEU A 170 -7.55 -10.56 0.09
CA LEU A 170 -6.80 -11.53 -0.73
C LEU A 170 -6.54 -12.86 0.00
N LYS A 171 -6.39 -12.82 1.33
CA LYS A 171 -6.06 -13.99 2.19
C LYS A 171 -6.83 -13.95 3.52
N PRO A 172 -8.16 -14.17 3.50
CA PRO A 172 -9.00 -14.07 4.70
C PRO A 172 -8.67 -15.13 5.76
N GLU A 173 -8.05 -16.24 5.36
CA GLU A 173 -7.64 -17.34 6.22
C GLU A 173 -6.45 -17.02 7.14
N TYR A 174 -5.71 -15.92 6.89
CA TYR A 174 -4.54 -15.54 7.68
C TYR A 174 -4.97 -14.84 8.98
N PRO A 175 -4.77 -15.45 10.18
CA PRO A 175 -5.27 -14.89 11.45
C PRO A 175 -4.65 -13.54 11.82
N VAL A 176 -3.40 -13.33 11.39
CA VAL A 176 -2.67 -12.07 11.58
C VAL A 176 -3.37 -10.92 10.85
N TYR A 177 -3.86 -11.14 9.63
CA TYR A 177 -4.55 -10.11 8.84
C TYR A 177 -5.90 -9.75 9.44
N LYS A 178 -6.65 -10.76 9.90
CA LYS A 178 -7.90 -10.54 10.64
C LYS A 178 -7.69 -9.68 11.89
N SER A 179 -6.61 -9.93 12.62
CA SER A 179 -6.29 -9.19 13.85
C SER A 179 -5.85 -7.76 13.56
N ALA A 180 -4.99 -7.56 12.55
CA ALA A 180 -4.61 -6.23 12.09
C ALA A 180 -5.82 -5.44 11.57
N LEU A 181 -6.71 -6.07 10.80
CA LEU A 181 -7.92 -5.41 10.28
C LEU A 181 -8.79 -4.90 11.43
N ARG A 182 -9.00 -5.68 12.49
CA ARG A 182 -9.75 -5.21 13.67
C ARG A 182 -9.17 -3.94 14.30
N LEU A 183 -7.84 -3.78 14.28
CA LEU A 183 -7.17 -2.60 14.82
C LEU A 183 -7.41 -1.34 13.95
N VAL A 184 -7.36 -1.50 12.63
CA VAL A 184 -7.36 -0.37 11.69
C VAL A 184 -8.70 -0.10 11.01
N ARG A 185 -9.71 -0.98 11.19
CA ARG A 185 -11.00 -0.87 10.49
C ARG A 185 -11.70 0.47 10.74
N SER A 186 -11.59 1.03 11.93
CA SER A 186 -12.17 2.35 12.27
C SER A 186 -11.50 3.53 11.54
N LYS A 187 -10.39 3.29 10.84
CA LYS A 187 -9.67 4.29 10.03
C LYS A 187 -10.09 4.26 8.55
N LEU A 188 -10.96 3.32 8.17
CA LEU A 188 -11.62 3.32 6.86
C LEU A 188 -12.85 4.24 6.88
N PRO A 189 -13.14 4.92 5.77
CA PRO A 189 -14.38 5.68 5.62
C PRO A 189 -15.55 4.74 5.26
N LEU A 190 -15.93 3.86 6.18
CA LEU A 190 -17.01 2.88 5.95
C LEU A 190 -18.31 3.58 5.49
N ALA A 191 -19.06 3.05 4.51
CA ALA A 191 -18.92 1.76 3.83
C ALA A 191 -17.96 1.73 2.62
N TYR A 192 -17.00 2.65 2.55
CA TYR A 192 -16.05 2.80 1.47
C TYR A 192 -14.63 2.42 1.89
N LEU A 193 -13.81 2.06 0.91
CA LEU A 193 -12.39 1.84 1.12
C LEU A 193 -11.60 3.16 1.15
N LYS A 194 -11.98 4.10 0.27
CA LYS A 194 -11.36 5.44 0.19
C LYS A 194 -12.38 6.49 -0.20
N THR A 195 -12.22 7.68 0.34
CA THR A 195 -12.99 8.87 -0.05
C THR A 195 -12.08 10.08 -0.19
N GLY A 196 -12.50 11.08 -0.95
CA GLY A 196 -11.78 12.35 -1.03
C GLY A 196 -12.25 13.22 -2.18
N TYR A 197 -11.73 14.45 -2.25
CA TYR A 197 -11.98 15.33 -3.38
C TYR A 197 -11.07 15.00 -4.55
N LEU A 198 -11.64 15.00 -5.74
CA LEU A 198 -10.91 14.99 -7.00
C LEU A 198 -11.46 16.09 -7.90
N LEU A 199 -10.59 16.66 -8.71
CA LEU A 199 -10.95 17.59 -9.76
C LEU A 199 -11.13 16.80 -11.07
N VAL A 200 -12.27 16.98 -11.73
CA VAL A 200 -12.64 16.25 -12.96
C VAL A 200 -13.13 17.20 -14.06
N PRO A 201 -12.92 16.86 -15.34
CA PRO A 201 -13.38 17.69 -16.46
C PRO A 201 -14.92 17.65 -16.61
N PRO A 202 -15.53 18.74 -17.12
CA PRO A 202 -16.95 18.76 -17.44
C PRO A 202 -17.25 17.75 -18.58
N GLY A 203 -18.24 16.89 -18.39
CA GLY A 203 -18.65 15.92 -19.42
C GLY A 203 -17.58 14.90 -19.84
N GLY A 204 -16.44 14.82 -19.13
CA GLY A 204 -15.29 14.01 -19.55
C GLY A 204 -14.38 14.70 -20.58
N ASP A 205 -14.63 15.96 -20.93
CA ASP A 205 -13.80 16.72 -21.89
C ASP A 205 -12.53 17.23 -21.22
N THR A 206 -11.43 16.50 -21.44
CA THR A 206 -10.11 16.79 -20.84
C THR A 206 -9.47 18.06 -21.38
N LEU A 207 -9.98 18.63 -22.49
CA LEU A 207 -9.50 19.87 -23.08
C LEU A 207 -10.35 21.07 -22.70
N ALA A 208 -11.39 20.88 -21.89
CA ALA A 208 -12.20 21.97 -21.38
C ALA A 208 -11.34 22.98 -20.61
N PRO A 209 -11.68 24.30 -20.66
CA PRO A 209 -10.97 25.32 -19.91
C PRO A 209 -10.80 24.93 -18.44
N HIS A 210 -9.61 25.17 -17.86
CA HIS A 210 -9.31 24.75 -16.48
C HIS A 210 -10.30 25.31 -15.45
N SER A 211 -10.90 26.48 -15.71
CA SER A 211 -11.94 27.10 -14.88
C SER A 211 -13.25 26.31 -14.83
N GLU A 212 -13.49 25.40 -15.76
CA GLU A 212 -14.71 24.59 -15.84
C GLU A 212 -14.58 23.23 -15.17
N TRP A 213 -13.36 22.84 -14.78
CA TRP A 213 -13.12 21.61 -14.03
C TRP A 213 -13.77 21.71 -12.65
N LYS A 214 -14.43 20.63 -12.25
CA LYS A 214 -15.24 20.62 -11.02
C LYS A 214 -14.57 19.79 -9.93
N ARG A 215 -14.48 20.38 -8.74
CA ARG A 215 -14.01 19.70 -7.54
C ARG A 215 -15.18 18.96 -6.90
N LEU A 216 -15.17 17.63 -7.02
CA LEU A 216 -16.28 16.78 -6.60
C LEU A 216 -15.80 15.76 -5.55
N TRP A 217 -16.73 15.25 -4.75
CA TRP A 217 -16.42 14.24 -3.73
C TRP A 217 -16.58 12.84 -4.32
N PHE A 218 -15.53 12.03 -4.18
CA PHE A 218 -15.45 10.68 -4.70
C PHE A 218 -15.37 9.66 -3.58
N VAL A 219 -15.94 8.49 -3.87
CA VAL A 219 -15.82 7.29 -3.04
C VAL A 219 -15.36 6.12 -3.91
N LEU A 220 -14.60 5.23 -3.30
CA LEU A 220 -14.15 3.97 -3.87
C LEU A 220 -14.61 2.85 -2.93
N ASP A 221 -15.46 1.97 -3.45
CA ASP A 221 -15.86 0.73 -2.79
C ASP A 221 -15.21 -0.48 -3.49
N HIS A 222 -15.84 -1.65 -3.36
CA HIS A 222 -15.36 -2.91 -3.95
C HIS A 222 -15.80 -3.11 -5.42
N GLU A 223 -16.64 -2.22 -5.95
CA GLU A 223 -17.23 -2.31 -7.29
C GLU A 223 -16.81 -1.15 -8.20
N ALA A 224 -16.68 0.08 -7.68
CA ALA A 224 -16.47 1.27 -8.49
C ALA A 224 -15.81 2.45 -7.76
N LEU A 225 -15.22 3.33 -8.57
CA LEU A 225 -14.91 4.71 -8.21
C LEU A 225 -16.03 5.61 -8.74
N TYR A 226 -16.70 6.36 -7.88
CA TYR A 226 -17.80 7.22 -8.33
C TYR A 226 -17.99 8.46 -7.45
N GLN A 227 -18.62 9.46 -8.07
CA GLN A 227 -19.00 10.70 -7.42
C GLN A 227 -20.23 10.48 -6.52
N VAL A 228 -20.23 11.11 -5.35
CA VAL A 228 -21.41 11.23 -4.48
C VAL A 228 -21.56 12.66 -3.96
N ASP A 229 -22.77 13.02 -3.55
CA ASP A 229 -22.96 14.21 -2.70
C ASP A 229 -22.36 13.93 -1.32
N LYS A 230 -21.47 14.81 -0.85
CA LYS A 230 -20.79 14.65 0.44
C LYS A 230 -21.78 14.63 1.60
N SER A 231 -22.90 15.35 1.48
CA SER A 231 -23.97 15.34 2.49
C SER A 231 -24.64 13.96 2.60
N ALA A 232 -24.81 13.25 1.48
CA ALA A 232 -25.35 11.90 1.43
C ALA A 232 -24.35 10.82 1.89
N ALA A 233 -23.05 11.06 1.75
CA ALA A 233 -22.00 10.11 2.13
C ALA A 233 -21.90 9.89 3.66
N GLY A 234 -22.30 10.87 4.48
CA GLY A 234 -22.28 10.77 5.94
C GLY A 234 -23.55 10.17 6.58
N SER A 235 -24.57 9.84 5.79
CA SER A 235 -25.92 9.47 6.27
C SER A 235 -26.26 7.98 6.19
N ARG A 236 -25.34 7.11 5.73
CA ARG A 236 -25.61 5.66 5.66
C ARG A 236 -25.28 4.98 6.99
N ASP A 237 -26.12 5.25 7.98
CA ASP A 237 -26.23 4.45 9.19
C ASP A 237 -27.56 3.66 9.16
N SER A 238 -27.50 2.39 9.53
CA SER A 238 -28.60 1.40 9.70
C SER A 238 -29.18 0.62 8.47
N SER A 239 -28.82 -0.67 8.43
CA SER A 239 -29.62 -1.88 8.10
C SER A 239 -30.44 -1.99 6.78
N PRO A 240 -30.33 -3.11 6.03
CA PRO A 240 -31.17 -3.38 4.86
C PRO A 240 -32.48 -4.05 5.29
N THR A 241 -33.60 -3.33 5.23
CA THR A 241 -34.92 -3.96 5.16
C THR A 241 -35.66 -3.50 3.93
N LYS A 242 -36.15 -4.50 3.19
CA LYS A 242 -37.04 -4.36 2.03
C LYS A 242 -38.27 -3.56 2.43
N THR A 243 -38.59 -2.51 1.67
CA THR A 243 -39.94 -2.26 1.15
C THR A 243 -39.88 -1.16 0.09
N ALA A 244 -40.25 -1.53 -1.13
CA ALA A 244 -40.72 -0.59 -2.12
C ALA A 244 -42.13 -0.14 -1.76
N SER A 245 -42.36 1.18 -1.63
CA SER A 245 -43.49 1.91 -2.20
C SER A 245 -43.68 3.28 -1.54
N ALA A 246 -43.79 4.34 -2.36
CA ALA A 246 -44.64 5.53 -2.20
C ALA A 246 -44.33 6.47 -0.99
N LEU A 247 -44.18 7.80 -1.06
CA LEU A 247 -44.31 8.93 -2.00
C LEU A 247 -43.35 10.04 -1.44
N THR A 248 -42.93 11.15 -2.07
CA THR A 248 -43.69 12.22 -2.72
C THR A 248 -42.79 13.15 -3.56
N ASN A 249 -43.40 13.65 -4.62
CA ASN A 249 -43.00 14.65 -5.60
C ASN A 249 -42.07 15.79 -5.12
N HIS A 250 -40.84 15.76 -5.63
CA HIS A 250 -40.21 16.92 -6.26
C HIS A 250 -39.46 16.40 -7.49
N ALA A 251 -39.86 16.84 -8.68
CA ALA A 251 -39.11 16.54 -9.89
C ALA A 251 -37.71 17.17 -9.74
N PRO A 252 -36.62 16.40 -9.76
CA PRO A 252 -35.30 17.00 -9.84
C PRO A 252 -35.14 17.54 -11.26
N ASP A 253 -34.82 18.83 -11.38
CA ASP A 253 -34.40 19.43 -12.63
C ASP A 253 -33.42 18.49 -13.35
N ALA A 254 -33.81 18.02 -14.53
CA ALA A 254 -33.11 17.05 -15.36
C ALA A 254 -31.84 17.63 -16.03
N LYS A 255 -31.03 18.39 -15.30
CA LYS A 255 -29.81 19.06 -15.80
C LYS A 255 -28.49 18.56 -15.19
N TYR A 256 -28.50 17.57 -14.29
CA TYR A 256 -27.27 17.00 -13.70
C TYR A 256 -27.26 15.47 -13.54
N THR A 257 -27.93 14.73 -14.42
CA THR A 257 -27.91 13.25 -14.42
C THR A 257 -26.76 12.69 -15.27
N ASN A 258 -25.53 13.07 -14.95
CA ASN A 258 -24.36 12.32 -15.43
C ASN A 258 -23.37 12.17 -14.27
N THR A 259 -23.71 11.27 -13.34
CA THR A 259 -22.84 10.90 -12.24
C THR A 259 -21.58 10.23 -12.79
N PHE A 260 -20.42 10.81 -12.50
CA PHE A 260 -19.15 10.20 -12.85
C PHE A 260 -19.03 8.85 -12.12
N ARG A 261 -18.84 7.76 -12.87
CA ARG A 261 -18.62 6.41 -12.36
C ARG A 261 -17.62 5.68 -13.26
N ILE A 262 -16.75 4.92 -12.63
CA ILE A 262 -15.83 3.97 -13.27
C ILE A 262 -15.98 2.66 -12.52
N ASP A 263 -16.57 1.66 -13.17
CA ASP A 263 -16.63 0.31 -12.64
C ASP A 263 -15.23 -0.30 -12.64
N ILE A 264 -14.87 -1.01 -11.56
CA ILE A 264 -13.56 -1.64 -11.41
C ILE A 264 -13.34 -2.70 -12.49
N ALA A 265 -14.41 -3.38 -12.92
CA ALA A 265 -14.39 -4.34 -14.02
C ALA A 265 -13.98 -3.70 -15.36
N ASP A 266 -14.18 -2.40 -15.52
CA ASP A 266 -13.89 -1.68 -16.76
C ASP A 266 -12.45 -1.15 -16.82
N VAL A 267 -11.71 -1.16 -15.72
CA VAL A 267 -10.34 -0.65 -15.64
C VAL A 267 -9.39 -1.51 -16.47
N ARG A 268 -8.63 -0.87 -17.36
CA ARG A 268 -7.61 -1.48 -18.24
C ARG A 268 -6.21 -0.98 -17.96
N GLY A 269 -6.08 0.21 -17.41
CA GLY A 269 -4.80 0.85 -17.12
C GLY A 269 -4.96 1.93 -16.06
N LEU A 270 -3.89 2.17 -15.30
CA LEU A 270 -3.85 3.21 -14.27
C LEU A 270 -2.44 3.78 -14.18
N MET A 271 -2.31 5.06 -14.51
CA MET A 271 -1.03 5.77 -14.53
C MET A 271 -1.14 7.15 -13.90
N GLN A 272 -0.05 7.60 -13.28
CA GLN A 272 0.12 8.99 -12.90
C GLN A 272 0.38 9.81 -14.16
N CYS A 273 -0.12 11.05 -14.23
CA CYS A 273 0.08 11.91 -15.39
C CYS A 273 0.41 13.36 -14.99
N SER A 274 1.33 13.95 -15.75
CA SER A 274 1.76 15.34 -15.66
C SER A 274 1.63 16.00 -17.03
N ASP A 275 0.43 16.01 -17.58
CA ASP A 275 0.15 16.60 -18.89
C ASP A 275 -0.05 18.12 -18.75
N LEU A 276 0.56 18.89 -19.64
CA LEU A 276 0.46 20.35 -19.68
C LEU A 276 -0.96 20.83 -20.04
N SER A 277 -1.78 19.99 -20.67
CA SER A 277 -3.18 20.32 -20.97
C SER A 277 -4.07 20.25 -19.74
N LEU A 278 -3.64 19.60 -18.66
CA LEU A 278 -4.41 19.43 -17.43
C LEU A 278 -4.28 20.65 -16.51
N PRO A 279 -5.29 20.94 -15.66
CA PRO A 279 -5.17 21.92 -14.61
C PRO A 279 -3.93 21.70 -13.73
N PRO A 280 -3.37 22.78 -13.13
CA PRO A 280 -2.28 22.65 -12.18
C PRO A 280 -2.64 21.69 -11.04
N GLY A 281 -1.81 20.68 -10.81
CA GLY A 281 -2.05 19.69 -9.77
C GLY A 281 -1.32 18.37 -10.05
N ALA A 282 -1.63 17.36 -9.25
CA ALA A 282 -1.11 16.02 -9.43
C ALA A 282 -2.19 15.16 -10.11
N GLY A 283 -1.97 14.83 -11.38
CA GLY A 283 -2.92 14.10 -12.20
C GLY A 283 -2.71 12.58 -12.15
N PHE A 284 -3.80 11.85 -12.38
CA PHE A 284 -3.74 10.45 -12.78
C PHE A 284 -4.83 10.13 -13.80
N GLN A 285 -4.55 9.13 -14.62
CA GLN A 285 -5.39 8.67 -15.72
C GLN A 285 -5.78 7.21 -15.49
N ILE A 286 -7.06 6.93 -15.71
CA ILE A 286 -7.62 5.58 -15.71
C ILE A 286 -8.05 5.25 -17.14
N ASP A 287 -7.42 4.24 -17.74
CA ASP A 287 -7.90 3.69 -19.01
C ASP A 287 -9.04 2.75 -18.72
N THR A 288 -10.19 2.96 -19.36
CA THR A 288 -11.37 2.10 -19.25
C THR A 288 -11.76 1.52 -20.60
N VAL A 289 -12.67 0.55 -20.61
CA VAL A 289 -13.28 0.05 -21.86
C VAL A 289 -13.95 1.15 -22.69
N SER A 290 -14.41 2.22 -22.03
CA SER A 290 -15.11 3.35 -22.65
C SER A 290 -14.19 4.53 -23.00
N GLY A 291 -12.87 4.35 -22.84
CA GLY A 291 -11.87 5.39 -23.05
C GLY A 291 -11.23 5.90 -21.75
N GLN A 292 -10.38 6.91 -21.90
CA GLN A 292 -9.52 7.42 -20.83
C GLN A 292 -10.28 8.41 -19.94
N LYS A 293 -10.05 8.34 -18.63
CA LYS A 293 -10.61 9.26 -17.64
C LYS A 293 -9.47 9.92 -16.88
N HIS A 294 -9.46 11.25 -16.82
CA HIS A 294 -8.44 12.03 -16.12
C HIS A 294 -9.01 12.62 -14.84
N LEU A 295 -8.26 12.48 -13.75
CA LEU A 295 -8.60 12.99 -12.43
C LEU A 295 -7.38 13.69 -11.82
N ILE A 296 -7.62 14.74 -11.06
CA ILE A 296 -6.54 15.50 -10.40
C ILE A 296 -6.78 15.50 -8.89
N ALA A 297 -5.75 15.08 -8.14
CA ALA A 297 -5.71 15.18 -6.69
C ALA A 297 -4.96 16.44 -6.24
N THR A 298 -5.02 16.77 -4.95
CA THR A 298 -4.42 18.02 -4.45
C THR A 298 -2.91 17.93 -4.25
N SER A 299 -2.33 16.73 -4.24
CA SER A 299 -0.88 16.49 -4.14
C SER A 299 -0.48 15.15 -4.78
N TRP A 300 0.81 15.00 -5.07
CA TRP A 300 1.37 13.72 -5.56
C TRP A 300 1.23 12.59 -4.54
N ASP A 301 1.31 12.89 -3.25
CA ASP A 301 1.06 11.91 -2.19
C ASP A 301 -0.40 11.44 -2.21
N GLU A 302 -1.37 12.31 -2.48
CA GLU A 302 -2.78 11.91 -2.65
C GLU A 302 -2.99 11.09 -3.92
N VAL A 303 -2.29 11.40 -5.02
CA VAL A 303 -2.32 10.58 -6.24
C VAL A 303 -1.84 9.17 -5.93
N ASP A 304 -0.71 9.03 -5.24
CA ASP A 304 -0.20 7.73 -4.76
C ASP A 304 -1.28 6.99 -3.97
N CYS A 305 -2.00 7.66 -3.06
CA CYS A 305 -3.08 7.04 -2.29
C CYS A 305 -4.22 6.51 -3.17
N TRP A 306 -4.66 7.31 -4.15
CA TRP A 306 -5.77 6.95 -5.03
C TRP A 306 -5.37 5.83 -5.97
N VAL A 307 -4.19 5.94 -6.59
CA VAL A 307 -3.64 4.95 -7.50
C VAL A 307 -3.44 3.61 -6.79
N ASP A 308 -2.85 3.63 -5.60
CA ASP A 308 -2.66 2.43 -4.77
C ASP A 308 -4.02 1.80 -4.43
N ALA A 309 -4.99 2.58 -3.94
CA ALA A 309 -6.30 2.06 -3.56
C ALA A 309 -7.05 1.44 -4.75
N ILE A 310 -7.10 2.11 -5.90
CA ILE A 310 -7.77 1.61 -7.11
C ILE A 310 -7.09 0.32 -7.61
N ARG A 311 -5.75 0.27 -7.62
CA ARG A 311 -4.99 -0.95 -7.96
C ARG A 311 -5.29 -2.11 -7.03
N LEU A 312 -5.43 -1.85 -5.73
CA LEU A 312 -5.78 -2.89 -4.74
C LEU A 312 -7.19 -3.43 -4.98
N VAL A 313 -8.18 -2.55 -5.21
CA VAL A 313 -9.56 -3.00 -5.52
C VAL A 313 -9.60 -3.78 -6.82
N PHE A 314 -8.93 -3.30 -7.87
CA PHE A 314 -8.81 -4.01 -9.15
C PHE A 314 -8.15 -5.39 -8.99
N THR A 315 -7.05 -5.45 -8.26
CA THR A 315 -6.37 -6.71 -7.90
C THR A 315 -7.31 -7.70 -7.24
N ILE A 316 -8.07 -7.25 -6.24
CA ILE A 316 -9.03 -8.07 -5.48
C ILE A 316 -10.15 -8.56 -6.41
N HIS A 317 -10.65 -7.69 -7.29
CA HIS A 317 -11.65 -8.02 -8.28
C HIS A 317 -11.16 -9.11 -9.25
N VAL A 318 -9.99 -8.95 -9.85
CA VAL A 318 -9.38 -9.94 -10.77
C VAL A 318 -9.12 -11.29 -10.06
N ARG A 319 -8.89 -11.28 -8.75
CA ARG A 319 -8.75 -12.51 -7.94
C ARG A 319 -10.08 -13.11 -7.48
N GLY A 320 -11.23 -12.55 -7.89
CA GLY A 320 -12.55 -13.05 -7.52
C GLY A 320 -12.86 -12.88 -6.03
N LYS A 321 -12.35 -11.81 -5.41
CA LYS A 321 -12.48 -11.53 -3.97
C LYS A 321 -13.23 -10.24 -3.67
N SER A 322 -13.96 -9.67 -4.65
CA SER A 322 -14.75 -8.45 -4.47
C SER A 322 -15.75 -8.57 -3.31
N ASP A 323 -16.47 -9.70 -3.18
CA ASP A 323 -17.43 -9.92 -2.09
C ASP A 323 -16.78 -9.91 -0.70
N VAL A 324 -15.53 -10.41 -0.60
CA VAL A 324 -14.79 -10.39 0.66
C VAL A 324 -14.46 -8.95 1.06
N LEU A 325 -14.01 -8.13 0.10
CA LEU A 325 -13.80 -6.71 0.35
C LEU A 325 -15.11 -5.97 0.67
N GLY A 326 -16.19 -6.31 -0.04
CA GLY A 326 -17.55 -5.83 0.24
C GLY A 326 -17.97 -6.10 1.69
N GLY A 327 -17.78 -7.32 2.18
CA GLY A 327 -18.04 -7.67 3.58
C GLY A 327 -17.17 -6.91 4.58
N ILE A 328 -15.89 -6.64 4.25
CA ILE A 328 -14.99 -5.84 5.11
C ILE A 328 -15.49 -4.39 5.26
N ILE A 329 -15.96 -3.78 4.17
CA ILE A 329 -16.37 -2.38 4.18
C ILE A 329 -17.84 -2.18 4.59
N ALA A 330 -18.72 -3.17 4.39
CA ALA A 330 -20.16 -3.03 4.67
C ALA A 330 -20.55 -3.23 6.14
N GLY A 331 -19.81 -4.03 6.93
CA GLY A 331 -20.22 -4.36 8.30
C GLY A 331 -20.14 -5.84 8.56
#